data_AF-A0A941A4F9-F1
#
_entry.id   AF-A0A941A4F9-F1
#
_cell.length_a   1.000
_cell.length_b   1.000
_cell.length_c   1.000
_cell.angle_alpha   90.00
_cell.angle_beta   90.00
_cell.angle_gamma   90.00
#
_symmetry.space_group_name_H-M   'P 1'
#
loop_
_entity.id
_entity.type
_entity.pdbx_description
1 polymer ?
#
loop_
_entity_poly.entity_id
_entity_poly.type
_entity_poly.pdbx_seq_one_letter_code
_entity_poly.pdbx_strand_id
1 'polypeptide(L)'
;MKAVGIIAEYNPYHSGHNWHLKEARRLSGRNFSVAVMSGNFVQRGEPAIFDKWARAKMAVNSGVDLVLELPVVFAVRSAEYFAAGGIRLLNSLGIVSHVCFGAEHADINILSNLAAALNNTQVINNLRQHLALGYSYAAAWGLALEETLDIPREVVSSPNNILAIEYLRAITKYAPTLTPISIARRQAGYHDPLITGALASATAIRKAIHDMNNAAWTAVPPESARVIRAIMEQGQQPINLSHYEQIILAIIRQSPVNTLAVLPDISEGLENKLKTAALASGNIEELLTTLKVKRYSRTRLQRIIIQSLLGITKLTTQQFDITGPLYIRVLAFNNNGREMLRRISLTASLPIITKTTHYLNSNKRDYHPLSQLETMLAIDTAATDIYALGQANPAFKRGGTDFRRPALFLSDR
;
A
#
# COMPACT_ATOMS: atom_id res chain seq x y z
N MET A 1 14.41 -8.85 -22.52
CA MET A 1 13.28 -8.00 -22.07
C MET A 1 13.63 -7.36 -20.73
N LYS A 2 13.36 -6.06 -20.55
CA LYS A 2 13.52 -5.33 -19.28
C LYS A 2 12.32 -4.41 -19.05
N ALA A 3 11.91 -4.25 -17.80
CA ALA A 3 10.76 -3.44 -17.39
C ALA A 3 11.15 -2.35 -16.38
N VAL A 4 10.28 -1.34 -16.26
CA VAL A 4 10.26 -0.37 -15.15
C VAL A 4 9.20 -0.81 -14.13
N GLY A 5 9.58 -0.82 -12.86
CA GLY A 5 8.72 -1.12 -11.73
C GLY A 5 8.12 0.13 -11.10
N ILE A 6 6.88 0.05 -10.65
CA ILE A 6 6.16 1.08 -9.90
C ILE A 6 5.54 0.40 -8.69
N ILE A 7 5.61 1.03 -7.52
CA ILE A 7 4.92 0.57 -6.31
C ILE A 7 3.78 1.56 -6.03
N ALA A 8 2.54 1.09 -5.93
CA ALA A 8 1.38 1.97 -5.91
C ALA A 8 0.20 1.45 -5.08
N GLU A 9 -0.75 2.32 -4.79
CA GLU A 9 -2.05 1.95 -4.21
C GLU A 9 -3.20 2.06 -5.24
N TYR A 10 -3.07 2.97 -6.21
CA TYR A 10 -4.10 3.31 -7.20
C TYR A 10 -5.50 3.46 -6.61
N ASN A 11 -5.66 4.35 -5.62
CA ASN A 11 -6.86 4.48 -4.80
C ASN A 11 -7.67 5.79 -5.02
N PRO A 12 -8.34 6.00 -6.17
CA PRO A 12 -8.39 5.17 -7.39
C PRO A 12 -7.22 5.47 -8.37
N TYR A 13 -7.18 4.79 -9.53
CA TYR A 13 -6.27 5.16 -10.62
C TYR A 13 -6.72 6.48 -11.25
N HIS A 14 -5.85 7.50 -11.25
CA HIS A 14 -6.17 8.87 -11.65
C HIS A 14 -5.11 9.44 -12.60
N SER A 15 -5.35 10.63 -13.16
CA SER A 15 -4.52 11.21 -14.23
C SER A 15 -3.07 11.45 -13.80
N GLY A 16 -2.83 11.78 -12.52
CA GLY A 16 -1.46 11.82 -11.96
C GLY A 16 -0.70 10.48 -12.03
N HIS A 17 -1.39 9.33 -11.87
CA HIS A 17 -0.76 8.01 -12.03
C HIS A 17 -0.43 7.71 -13.49
N ASN A 18 -1.32 8.10 -14.41
CA ASN A 18 -1.08 7.98 -15.85
C ASN A 18 0.13 8.81 -16.29
N TRP A 19 0.25 10.04 -15.79
CA TRP A 19 1.42 10.88 -16.02
C TRP A 19 2.69 10.23 -15.47
N HIS A 20 2.66 9.74 -14.22
CA HIS A 20 3.79 9.04 -13.59
C HIS A 20 4.22 7.81 -14.41
N LEU A 21 3.29 7.00 -14.91
CA LEU A 21 3.59 5.83 -15.74
C LEU A 21 4.29 6.23 -17.05
N LYS A 22 3.80 7.26 -17.74
CA LYS A 22 4.40 7.76 -18.98
C LYS A 22 5.82 8.25 -18.74
N GLU A 23 6.03 8.98 -17.66
CA GLU A 23 7.34 9.51 -17.30
C GLU A 23 8.31 8.41 -16.87
N ALA A 24 7.83 7.40 -16.12
CA ALA A 24 8.60 6.23 -15.75
C ALA A 24 9.13 5.48 -16.98
N ARG A 25 8.29 5.27 -18.00
CA ARG A 25 8.71 4.64 -19.26
C ARG A 25 9.72 5.51 -20.01
N ARG A 26 9.44 6.82 -20.12
CA ARG A 26 10.30 7.79 -20.82
C ARG A 26 11.71 7.84 -20.21
N LEU A 27 11.80 8.03 -18.89
CA LEU A 27 13.07 8.19 -18.17
C LEU A 27 13.86 6.88 -18.07
N SER A 28 13.19 5.74 -17.92
CA SER A 28 13.85 4.44 -17.89
C SER A 28 14.26 3.93 -19.28
N GLY A 29 13.67 4.48 -20.34
CA GLY A 29 13.77 3.93 -21.71
C GLY A 29 13.23 2.51 -21.82
N ARG A 30 12.28 2.12 -20.94
CA ARG A 30 11.66 0.78 -20.95
C ARG A 30 10.23 0.86 -21.48
N ASN A 31 9.91 -0.04 -22.41
CA ASN A 31 8.56 -0.14 -22.97
C ASN A 31 7.60 -0.92 -22.04
N PHE A 32 8.14 -1.84 -21.24
CA PHE A 32 7.38 -2.68 -20.33
C PHE A 32 7.31 -2.09 -18.92
N SER A 33 6.14 -2.20 -18.28
CA SER A 33 5.86 -1.66 -16.96
C SER A 33 5.19 -2.70 -16.04
N VAL A 34 5.68 -2.79 -14.80
CA VAL A 34 5.06 -3.60 -13.73
C VAL A 34 4.63 -2.69 -12.60
N ALA A 35 3.40 -2.80 -12.15
CA ALA A 35 2.95 -2.21 -10.90
C ALA A 35 2.83 -3.28 -9.81
N VAL A 36 3.53 -3.10 -8.69
CA VAL A 36 3.25 -3.79 -7.43
C VAL A 36 2.26 -2.94 -6.66
N MET A 37 1.03 -3.43 -6.52
CA MET A 37 -0.10 -2.66 -6.01
C MET A 37 -0.60 -3.21 -4.68
N SER A 38 -0.87 -2.34 -3.70
CA SER A 38 -1.60 -2.75 -2.49
C SER A 38 -2.87 -3.52 -2.85
N GLY A 39 -3.13 -4.60 -2.11
CA GLY A 39 -4.40 -5.31 -2.11
C GLY A 39 -5.54 -4.43 -1.57
N ASN A 40 -6.55 -5.04 -0.96
CA ASN A 40 -7.79 -4.34 -0.59
C ASN A 40 -7.65 -3.32 0.55
N PHE A 41 -6.54 -3.33 1.28
CA PHE A 41 -6.18 -2.33 2.28
C PHE A 41 -4.83 -1.71 1.93
N VAL A 42 -4.70 -0.41 2.18
CA VAL A 42 -3.59 0.40 1.67
C VAL A 42 -2.69 0.93 2.79
N GLN A 43 -1.52 1.47 2.45
CA GLN A 43 -0.44 1.89 3.36
C GLN A 43 -0.87 2.97 4.36
N ARG A 44 -1.87 3.75 3.97
CA ARG A 44 -2.49 4.79 4.81
C ARG A 44 -3.35 4.24 5.96
N GLY A 45 -3.58 2.92 6.01
CA GLY A 45 -4.45 2.29 7.00
C GLY A 45 -5.94 2.44 6.65
N GLU A 46 -6.26 2.45 5.36
CA GLU A 46 -7.62 2.59 4.86
C GLU A 46 -7.97 1.40 3.94
N PRO A 47 -9.26 1.00 3.86
CA PRO A 47 -9.70 0.19 2.74
C PRO A 47 -9.52 0.96 1.44
N ALA A 48 -9.20 0.26 0.36
CA ALA A 48 -9.24 0.85 -0.97
C ALA A 48 -10.69 1.21 -1.34
N ILE A 49 -10.89 2.29 -2.11
CA ILE A 49 -12.22 2.75 -2.53
C ILE A 49 -12.93 1.71 -3.40
N PHE A 50 -12.17 0.91 -4.16
CA PHE A 50 -12.65 -0.24 -4.92
C PHE A 50 -11.69 -1.43 -4.76
N ASP A 51 -12.19 -2.64 -5.02
CA ASP A 51 -11.43 -3.87 -4.85
C ASP A 51 -10.14 -3.88 -5.69
N LYS A 52 -9.19 -4.73 -5.30
CA LYS A 52 -7.89 -4.87 -5.97
C LYS A 52 -8.01 -5.25 -7.45
N TRP A 53 -9.05 -5.97 -7.85
CA TRP A 53 -9.25 -6.38 -9.23
C TRP A 53 -9.76 -5.22 -10.11
N ALA A 54 -10.66 -4.39 -9.59
CA ALA A 54 -11.18 -3.21 -10.23
C ALA A 54 -10.05 -2.20 -10.43
N ARG A 55 -9.24 -1.94 -9.39
CA ARG A 55 -8.07 -1.05 -9.49
C ARG A 55 -7.01 -1.58 -10.45
N ALA A 56 -6.72 -2.88 -10.43
CA ALA A 56 -5.82 -3.50 -11.39
C ALA A 56 -6.34 -3.36 -12.82
N LYS A 57 -7.65 -3.54 -13.04
CA LYS A 57 -8.30 -3.31 -14.34
C LYS A 57 -8.20 -1.86 -14.80
N MET A 58 -8.41 -0.90 -13.91
CA MET A 58 -8.22 0.53 -14.21
C MET A 58 -6.78 0.82 -14.66
N ALA A 59 -5.80 0.27 -13.95
CA ALA A 59 -4.38 0.46 -14.25
C ALA A 59 -3.97 -0.14 -15.60
N VAL A 60 -4.38 -1.38 -15.88
CA VAL A 60 -4.03 -2.06 -17.14
C VAL A 60 -4.71 -1.40 -18.34
N ASN A 61 -6.01 -1.07 -18.24
CA ASN A 61 -6.68 -0.32 -19.31
C ASN A 61 -6.05 1.07 -19.54
N SER A 62 -5.39 1.65 -18.52
CA SER A 62 -4.67 2.92 -18.63
C SER A 62 -3.20 2.76 -19.05
N GLY A 63 -2.76 1.54 -19.41
CA GLY A 63 -1.47 1.27 -20.03
C GLY A 63 -0.40 0.62 -19.15
N VAL A 64 -0.70 0.23 -17.90
CA VAL A 64 0.21 -0.64 -17.12
C VAL A 64 0.18 -2.05 -17.72
N ASP A 65 1.33 -2.69 -17.93
CA ASP A 65 1.33 -3.99 -18.62
C ASP A 65 0.99 -5.16 -17.69
N LEU A 66 1.52 -5.13 -16.46
CA LEU A 66 1.34 -6.18 -15.46
C LEU A 66 1.11 -5.55 -14.08
N VAL A 67 0.04 -5.96 -13.39
CA VAL A 67 -0.26 -5.57 -12.01
C VAL A 67 -0.14 -6.80 -11.11
N LEU A 68 0.66 -6.66 -10.06
CA LEU A 68 0.91 -7.66 -9.03
C LEU A 68 0.36 -7.17 -7.68
N GLU A 69 -0.09 -8.07 -6.84
CA GLU A 69 -0.50 -7.74 -5.47
C GLU A 69 0.73 -7.65 -4.55
N LEU A 70 0.82 -6.57 -3.78
CA LEU A 70 1.68 -6.49 -2.60
C LEU A 70 0.96 -7.15 -1.42
N PRO A 71 1.53 -8.21 -0.81
CA PRO A 71 0.89 -8.88 0.33
C PRO A 71 0.56 -7.90 1.46
N VAL A 72 -0.59 -8.08 2.09
CA VAL A 72 -1.18 -7.12 3.03
C VAL A 72 -0.30 -6.89 4.27
N VAL A 73 0.48 -7.91 4.64
CA VAL A 73 1.48 -7.85 5.72
C VAL A 73 2.59 -6.81 5.46
N PHE A 74 2.82 -6.44 4.20
CA PHE A 74 3.69 -5.31 3.81
C PHE A 74 2.87 -4.08 3.40
N ALA A 75 1.69 -4.27 2.80
CA ALA A 75 0.88 -3.16 2.29
C ALA A 75 0.39 -2.23 3.41
N VAL A 76 -0.05 -2.78 4.56
CA VAL A 76 -0.61 -1.99 5.68
C VAL A 76 0.45 -1.78 6.77
N ARG A 77 1.57 -1.15 6.39
CA ARG A 77 2.72 -0.88 7.27
C ARG A 77 3.29 0.53 7.08
N SER A 78 4.32 0.90 7.83
CA SER A 78 5.08 2.13 7.60
C SER A 78 5.75 2.11 6.21
N ALA A 79 6.27 3.27 5.78
CA ALA A 79 6.99 3.41 4.51
C ALA A 79 8.15 2.41 4.36
N GLU A 80 8.88 2.12 5.44
CA GLU A 80 9.99 1.16 5.47
C GLU A 80 9.58 -0.23 4.98
N TYR A 81 8.57 -0.82 5.62
CA TYR A 81 8.14 -2.19 5.28
C TYR A 81 7.38 -2.25 3.96
N PHE A 82 6.63 -1.19 3.63
CA PHE A 82 5.96 -1.06 2.35
C PHE A 82 6.98 -1.02 1.19
N ALA A 83 8.04 -0.22 1.35
CA ALA A 83 9.15 -0.14 0.41
C ALA A 83 9.91 -1.47 0.32
N ALA A 84 10.27 -2.07 1.46
CA ALA A 84 10.97 -3.35 1.49
C ALA A 84 10.17 -4.45 0.77
N GLY A 85 8.88 -4.59 1.06
CA GLY A 85 8.02 -5.56 0.39
C GLY A 85 7.92 -5.32 -1.13
N GLY A 86 7.67 -4.08 -1.54
CA GLY A 86 7.54 -3.75 -2.96
C GLY A 86 8.84 -3.92 -3.76
N ILE A 87 9.98 -3.47 -3.22
CA ILE A 87 11.28 -3.60 -3.89
C ILE A 87 11.72 -5.06 -3.98
N ARG A 88 11.55 -5.85 -2.91
CA ARG A 88 11.86 -7.28 -2.94
C ARG A 88 11.00 -8.05 -3.95
N LEU A 89 9.72 -7.69 -4.05
CA LEU A 89 8.82 -8.30 -5.04
C LEU A 89 9.16 -7.89 -6.48
N LEU A 90 9.55 -6.63 -6.73
CA LEU A 90 10.00 -6.21 -8.06
C LEU A 90 11.33 -6.90 -8.44
N ASN A 91 12.26 -7.01 -7.49
CA ASN A 91 13.54 -7.67 -7.70
C ASN A 91 13.38 -9.17 -8.02
N SER A 92 12.46 -9.85 -7.33
CA SER A 92 12.23 -11.29 -7.53
C SER A 92 11.69 -11.66 -8.90
N LEU A 93 11.26 -10.69 -9.72
CA LEU A 93 10.80 -10.96 -11.09
C LEU A 93 11.96 -11.24 -12.05
N GLY A 94 13.17 -10.76 -11.75
CA GLY A 94 14.37 -10.91 -12.61
C GLY A 94 14.34 -10.15 -13.94
N ILE A 95 13.26 -9.38 -14.23
CA ILE A 95 13.12 -8.57 -15.46
C ILE A 95 13.05 -7.07 -15.18
N VAL A 96 12.87 -6.65 -13.94
CA VAL A 96 12.80 -5.24 -13.57
C VAL A 96 14.21 -4.68 -13.50
N SER A 97 14.41 -3.53 -14.12
CA SER A 97 15.71 -2.86 -14.18
C SER A 97 15.73 -1.50 -13.53
N HIS A 98 14.58 -0.83 -13.53
CA HIS A 98 14.42 0.50 -12.96
C HIS A 98 13.20 0.51 -12.04
N VAL A 99 13.22 1.33 -11.00
CA VAL A 99 12.04 1.60 -10.16
C VAL A 99 11.78 3.09 -10.16
N CYS A 100 10.57 3.49 -10.56
CA CYS A 100 10.18 4.90 -10.60
C CYS A 100 9.22 5.22 -9.46
N PHE A 101 9.50 6.30 -8.74
CA PHE A 101 8.65 6.82 -7.66
C PHE A 101 8.57 8.35 -7.72
N GLY A 102 7.46 8.90 -7.21
CA GLY A 102 7.25 10.33 -7.10
C GLY A 102 7.74 10.87 -5.75
N ALA A 103 8.33 12.06 -5.76
CA ALA A 103 8.76 12.80 -4.56
C ALA A 103 8.35 14.27 -4.67
N GLU A 104 8.20 14.97 -3.54
CA GLU A 104 8.07 16.43 -3.55
C GLU A 104 9.40 17.07 -3.98
N HIS A 105 10.52 16.54 -3.48
CA HIS A 105 11.87 16.94 -3.89
C HIS A 105 12.51 15.77 -4.64
N ALA A 106 12.53 15.85 -5.97
CA ALA A 106 12.90 14.73 -6.83
C ALA A 106 14.39 14.65 -7.20
N ASP A 107 15.26 15.33 -6.46
CA ASP A 107 16.71 15.19 -6.66
C ASP A 107 17.17 13.85 -6.07
N ILE A 108 17.56 12.94 -6.96
CA ILE A 108 17.97 11.59 -6.58
C ILE A 108 19.24 11.57 -5.73
N ASN A 109 20.15 12.52 -5.92
CA ASN A 109 21.41 12.59 -5.17
C ASN A 109 21.13 13.03 -3.74
N ILE A 110 20.28 14.05 -3.55
CA ILE A 110 19.85 14.50 -2.22
C ILE A 110 19.13 13.36 -1.49
N LEU A 111 18.15 12.73 -2.14
CA LEU A 111 17.40 11.61 -1.54
C LEU A 111 18.32 10.42 -1.19
N SER A 112 19.32 10.14 -2.02
CA SER A 112 20.28 9.06 -1.77
C SER A 112 21.19 9.37 -0.60
N ASN A 113 21.64 10.62 -0.45
CA ASN A 113 22.42 11.05 0.71
C ASN A 113 21.61 10.94 2.00
N LEU A 114 20.33 11.32 1.98
CA LEU A 114 19.42 11.16 3.12
C LEU A 114 19.18 9.68 3.47
N ALA A 115 19.03 8.83 2.46
CA ALA A 115 18.91 7.39 2.66
C ALA A 115 20.18 6.80 3.30
N ALA A 116 21.35 7.26 2.86
CA ALA A 116 22.64 6.84 3.41
C ALA A 116 22.87 7.37 4.84
N ALA A 117 22.36 8.56 5.18
CA ALA A 117 22.45 9.12 6.52
C ALA A 117 21.83 8.22 7.59
N LEU A 118 20.79 7.45 7.26
CA LEU A 118 20.18 6.46 8.16
C LEU A 118 21.04 5.20 8.37
N ASN A 119 22.23 5.11 7.77
CA ASN A 119 23.26 4.13 8.11
C ASN A 119 24.32 4.69 9.10
N ASN A 120 24.27 5.99 9.40
CA ASN A 120 25.17 6.61 10.37
C ASN A 120 24.67 6.32 11.81
N THR A 121 25.52 5.67 12.61
CA THR A 121 25.19 5.29 14.00
C THR A 121 24.78 6.48 14.86
N GLN A 122 25.37 7.65 14.66
CA GLN A 122 25.02 8.86 15.41
C GLN A 122 23.60 9.35 15.06
N VAL A 123 23.27 9.38 13.76
CA VAL A 123 21.91 9.73 13.30
C VAL A 123 20.88 8.76 13.88
N ILE A 124 21.17 7.46 13.88
CA ILE A 124 20.29 6.43 14.45
C ILE A 124 20.10 6.64 15.96
N ASN A 125 21.17 6.97 16.68
CA ASN A 125 21.11 7.19 18.11
C ASN A 125 20.27 8.44 18.45
N ASN A 126 20.51 9.56 17.76
CA ASN A 126 19.71 10.78 17.95
C ASN A 126 18.24 10.54 17.58
N LEU A 127 17.97 9.83 16.48
CA LEU A 127 16.61 9.44 16.09
C LEU A 127 15.91 8.65 17.20
N ARG A 128 16.60 7.66 17.80
CA ARG A 128 16.05 6.88 18.93
C ARG A 128 15.78 7.75 20.15
N GLN A 129 16.67 8.67 20.48
CA GLN A 129 16.48 9.62 21.58
C GLN A 129 15.24 10.49 21.34
N HIS A 130 15.10 11.10 20.15
CA HIS A 130 13.94 11.91 19.81
C HIS A 130 12.63 11.12 19.79
N LEU A 131 12.65 9.86 19.31
CA LEU A 131 11.49 8.97 19.41
C LEU A 131 11.12 8.69 20.88
N ALA A 132 12.11 8.46 21.75
CA ALA A 132 11.88 8.25 23.18
C ALA A 132 11.28 9.49 23.86
N LEU A 133 11.63 10.70 23.40
CA LEU A 133 11.03 11.98 23.81
C LEU A 133 9.60 12.18 23.28
N GLY A 134 9.08 11.25 22.48
CA GLY A 134 7.70 11.26 22.01
C GLY A 134 7.46 12.08 20.74
N TYR A 135 8.52 12.47 20.01
CA TYR A 135 8.37 13.04 18.68
C TYR A 135 7.85 11.99 17.69
N SER A 136 7.07 12.45 16.70
CA SER A 136 6.70 11.59 15.56
C SER A 136 7.96 11.19 14.77
N TYR A 137 7.91 10.07 14.04
CA TYR A 137 9.06 9.62 13.25
C TYR A 137 9.63 10.69 12.31
N ALA A 138 8.77 11.39 11.55
CA ALA A 138 9.22 12.45 10.65
C ALA A 138 9.90 13.61 11.39
N ALA A 139 9.36 14.00 12.55
CA ALA A 139 9.95 15.05 13.38
C ALA A 139 11.27 14.61 14.02
N ALA A 140 11.31 13.39 14.57
CA ALA A 140 12.50 12.81 15.20
C ALA A 140 13.64 12.62 14.19
N TRP A 141 13.30 12.26 12.95
CA TRP A 141 14.27 12.12 11.88
C TRP A 141 14.80 13.45 11.37
N GLY A 142 13.93 14.45 11.17
CA GLY A 142 14.35 15.80 10.83
C GLY A 142 15.32 16.38 11.86
N LEU A 143 15.00 16.23 13.16
CA LEU A 143 15.88 16.63 14.27
C LEU A 143 17.24 15.91 14.22
N ALA A 144 17.24 14.59 14.06
CA ALA A 144 18.48 13.81 14.04
C ALA A 144 19.39 14.16 12.85
N LEU A 145 18.80 14.46 11.68
CA LEU A 145 19.54 14.87 10.49
C LEU A 145 20.15 16.25 10.62
N GLU A 146 19.39 17.23 11.11
CA GLU A 146 19.88 18.59 11.33
C GLU A 146 21.02 18.59 12.35
N GLU A 147 20.85 17.93 13.50
CA GLU A 147 21.87 17.86 14.56
C GLU A 147 23.17 17.18 14.13
N THR A 148 23.09 16.19 13.24
CA THR A 148 24.27 15.36 12.90
C THR A 148 24.93 15.78 11.58
N LEU A 149 24.16 16.27 10.61
CA LEU A 149 24.60 16.49 9.23
C LEU A 149 24.28 17.89 8.69
N ASP A 150 23.70 18.78 9.51
CA ASP A 150 23.28 20.14 9.11
C ASP A 150 22.32 20.16 7.91
N ILE A 151 21.49 19.12 7.81
CA ILE A 151 20.48 18.99 6.75
C ILE A 151 19.17 19.61 7.23
N PRO A 152 18.55 20.53 6.46
CA PRO A 152 17.29 21.16 6.84
C PRO A 152 16.15 20.15 7.04
N ARG A 153 15.38 20.34 8.11
CA ARG A 153 14.27 19.45 8.51
C ARG A 153 13.17 19.36 7.46
N GLU A 154 13.01 20.41 6.66
CA GLU A 154 11.94 20.56 5.67
C GLU A 154 12.00 19.48 4.60
N VAL A 155 13.20 18.99 4.27
CA VAL A 155 13.43 18.01 3.19
C VAL A 155 12.82 16.64 3.53
N VAL A 156 12.72 16.29 4.82
CA VAL A 156 12.15 15.01 5.30
C VAL A 156 10.72 15.12 5.83
N SER A 157 10.11 16.29 5.74
CA SER A 157 8.77 16.55 6.30
C SER A 157 7.62 15.99 5.45
N SER A 158 7.86 15.71 4.16
CA SER A 158 6.79 15.31 3.24
C SER A 158 6.64 13.78 3.11
N PRO A 159 5.41 13.25 3.07
CA PRO A 159 5.19 11.80 3.04
C PRO A 159 5.81 11.06 1.84
N ASN A 160 5.86 11.68 0.66
CA ASN A 160 6.45 11.01 -0.51
C ASN A 160 7.98 11.07 -0.50
N ASN A 161 8.60 12.09 0.10
CA ASN A 161 10.04 12.09 0.35
C ASN A 161 10.44 10.97 1.33
N ILE A 162 9.69 10.78 2.43
CA ILE A 162 9.91 9.65 3.36
C ILE A 162 9.84 8.32 2.59
N LEU A 163 8.81 8.15 1.76
CA LEU A 163 8.63 6.94 0.97
C LEU A 163 9.74 6.72 -0.07
N ALA A 164 10.16 7.79 -0.76
CA ALA A 164 11.28 7.76 -1.69
C ALA A 164 12.59 7.31 -1.02
N ILE A 165 12.87 7.84 0.18
CA ILE A 165 14.06 7.47 0.95
C ILE A 165 14.00 6.01 1.37
N GLU A 166 12.84 5.52 1.82
CA GLU A 166 12.66 4.10 2.15
C GLU A 166 12.79 3.18 0.92
N TYR A 167 12.38 3.61 -0.28
CA TYR A 167 12.66 2.87 -1.51
C TYR A 167 14.16 2.79 -1.79
N LEU A 168 14.90 3.89 -1.63
CA LEU A 168 16.36 3.91 -1.84
C LEU A 168 17.06 2.99 -0.84
N ARG A 169 16.68 3.04 0.44
CA ARG A 169 17.19 2.12 1.47
C ARG A 169 16.89 0.66 1.13
N ALA A 170 15.66 0.38 0.71
CA ALA A 170 15.26 -0.97 0.30
C ALA A 170 16.00 -1.45 -0.95
N ILE A 171 16.26 -0.58 -1.93
CA ILE A 171 17.05 -0.88 -3.13
C ILE A 171 18.49 -1.23 -2.72
N THR A 172 19.15 -0.37 -1.94
CA THR A 172 20.53 -0.63 -1.48
C THR A 172 20.64 -1.95 -0.72
N LYS A 173 19.65 -2.25 0.14
CA LYS A 173 19.69 -3.45 0.99
C LYS A 173 19.31 -4.74 0.26
N TYR A 174 18.30 -4.71 -0.60
CA TYR A 174 17.66 -5.91 -1.12
C TYR A 174 17.79 -6.10 -2.63
N ALA A 175 18.10 -5.05 -3.38
CA ALA A 175 18.06 -5.06 -4.84
C ALA A 175 19.04 -4.03 -5.45
N PRO A 176 20.36 -4.11 -5.14
CA PRO A 176 21.33 -3.07 -5.52
C PRO A 176 21.53 -2.92 -7.04
N THR A 177 21.02 -3.87 -7.83
CA THR A 177 21.03 -3.82 -9.30
C THR A 177 19.88 -3.01 -9.90
N LEU A 178 18.87 -2.64 -9.10
CA LEU A 178 17.76 -1.80 -9.56
C LEU A 178 18.17 -0.32 -9.59
N THR A 179 17.95 0.34 -10.71
CA THR A 179 18.21 1.77 -10.87
C THR A 179 17.00 2.59 -10.40
N PRO A 180 17.12 3.43 -9.36
CA PRO A 180 16.02 4.28 -8.92
C PRO A 180 15.84 5.48 -9.87
N ILE A 181 14.59 5.87 -10.07
CA ILE A 181 14.19 7.08 -10.80
C ILE A 181 13.22 7.85 -9.90
N SER A 182 13.58 9.09 -9.57
CA SER A 182 12.72 10.02 -8.83
C SER A 182 12.11 11.03 -9.79
N ILE A 183 10.80 11.29 -9.65
CA ILE A 183 10.10 12.32 -10.43
C ILE A 183 9.36 13.31 -9.53
N ALA A 184 9.39 14.59 -9.90
CA ALA A 184 8.69 15.62 -9.15
C ALA A 184 7.18 15.46 -9.33
N ARG A 185 6.42 15.49 -8.23
CA ARG A 185 4.96 15.43 -8.32
C ARG A 185 4.42 16.70 -8.97
N ARG A 186 3.70 16.54 -10.09
CA ARG A 186 2.79 17.56 -10.61
C ARG A 186 1.40 17.30 -10.01
N GLN A 187 1.13 17.80 -8.81
CA GLN A 187 -0.21 17.76 -8.21
C GLN A 187 -0.51 19.09 -7.53
N ALA A 188 -1.80 19.45 -7.45
CA ALA A 188 -2.27 20.40 -6.42
C ALA A 188 -1.89 19.84 -5.03
N GLY A 189 -1.59 20.72 -4.08
CA GLY A 189 -1.00 20.34 -2.78
C GLY A 189 -1.72 19.17 -2.08
N TYR A 190 -0.97 18.41 -1.28
CA TYR A 190 -1.36 17.15 -0.60
C TYR A 190 -2.63 17.22 0.29
N HIS A 191 -3.23 18.40 0.44
CA HIS A 191 -4.44 18.65 1.22
C HIS A 191 -5.47 19.56 0.54
N ASP A 192 -5.33 19.87 -0.75
CA ASP A 192 -6.32 20.69 -1.45
C ASP A 192 -7.64 19.91 -1.57
N PRO A 193 -8.75 20.36 -0.94
CA PRO A 193 -10.04 19.70 -1.03
C PRO A 193 -10.73 19.95 -2.38
N LEU A 194 -10.22 20.87 -3.20
CA LEU A 194 -10.82 21.27 -4.46
C LEU A 194 -10.14 20.59 -5.64
N ILE A 195 -10.94 20.03 -6.55
CA ILE A 195 -10.47 19.55 -7.85
C ILE A 195 -10.32 20.78 -8.74
N THR A 196 -9.14 21.38 -8.72
CA THR A 196 -8.78 22.57 -9.53
C THR A 196 -8.28 22.21 -10.94
N GLY A 197 -8.20 20.91 -11.27
CA GLY A 197 -7.82 20.42 -12.59
C GLY A 197 -7.57 18.91 -12.60
N ALA A 198 -7.01 18.41 -13.71
CA ALA A 198 -6.77 16.97 -13.92
C ALA A 198 -5.78 16.34 -12.92
N LEU A 199 -5.02 17.14 -12.16
CA LEU A 199 -3.98 16.69 -11.24
C LEU A 199 -4.37 16.89 -9.77
N ALA A 200 -5.62 16.56 -9.43
CA ALA A 200 -6.12 16.55 -8.06
C ALA A 200 -5.51 15.41 -7.22
N SER A 201 -5.55 15.59 -5.89
CA SER A 201 -5.10 14.57 -4.94
C SER A 201 -6.03 13.36 -4.95
N ALA A 202 -5.50 12.16 -4.68
CA ALA A 202 -6.31 10.94 -4.57
C ALA A 202 -7.41 11.08 -3.50
N THR A 203 -7.15 11.80 -2.41
CA THR A 203 -8.13 12.06 -1.35
C THR A 203 -9.30 12.92 -1.83
N ALA A 204 -9.03 14.00 -2.56
CA ALA A 204 -10.08 14.84 -3.15
C ALA A 204 -10.93 14.07 -4.18
N ILE A 205 -10.28 13.23 -4.99
CA ILE A 205 -10.97 12.36 -5.96
C ILE A 205 -11.87 11.35 -5.23
N ARG A 206 -11.38 10.68 -4.17
CA ARG A 206 -12.21 9.76 -3.38
C ARG A 206 -13.44 10.45 -2.80
N LYS A 207 -13.25 11.64 -2.21
CA LYS A 207 -14.36 12.45 -1.69
C LYS A 207 -15.38 12.76 -2.78
N ALA A 208 -14.92 13.26 -3.93
CA ALA A 208 -15.82 13.57 -5.05
C ALA A 208 -16.56 12.34 -5.59
N ILE A 209 -15.94 11.15 -5.62
CA ILE A 209 -16.61 9.90 -6.00
C ILE A 209 -17.68 9.51 -4.99
N HIS A 210 -17.38 9.61 -3.68
CA HIS A 210 -18.37 9.34 -2.62
C HIS A 210 -19.56 10.29 -2.69
N ASP A 211 -19.30 11.57 -2.93
CA ASP A 211 -20.32 12.62 -3.01
C ASP A 211 -21.07 12.62 -4.36
N MET A 212 -20.81 11.63 -5.24
CA MET A 212 -21.36 11.55 -6.60
C MET A 212 -21.11 12.82 -7.43
N ASN A 213 -20.02 13.52 -7.14
CA ASN A 213 -19.66 14.78 -7.76
C ASN A 213 -18.93 14.53 -9.08
N ASN A 214 -19.48 15.09 -10.18
CA ASN A 214 -18.94 14.94 -11.53
C ASN A 214 -17.51 15.48 -11.70
N ALA A 215 -17.03 16.35 -10.80
CA ALA A 215 -15.65 16.82 -10.80
C ALA A 215 -14.63 15.67 -10.69
N ALA A 216 -14.99 14.53 -10.08
CA ALA A 216 -14.11 13.36 -10.04
C ALA A 216 -13.68 12.89 -11.44
N TRP A 217 -14.57 12.99 -12.43
CA TRP A 217 -14.37 12.46 -13.77
C TRP A 217 -13.36 13.26 -14.61
N THR A 218 -13.04 14.49 -14.21
CA THR A 218 -12.00 15.30 -14.88
C THR A 218 -10.59 14.92 -14.40
N ALA A 219 -10.49 14.30 -13.21
CA ALA A 219 -9.23 13.92 -12.58
C ALA A 219 -8.86 12.44 -12.76
N VAL A 220 -9.74 11.63 -13.37
CA VAL A 220 -9.47 10.23 -13.71
C VAL A 220 -9.40 10.02 -15.23
N PRO A 221 -8.53 9.12 -15.74
CA PRO A 221 -8.52 8.79 -17.16
C PRO A 221 -9.86 8.18 -17.60
N PRO A 222 -10.29 8.37 -18.87
CA PRO A 222 -11.54 7.80 -19.38
C PRO A 222 -11.67 6.30 -19.16
N GLU A 223 -10.57 5.56 -19.31
CA GLU A 223 -10.49 4.12 -19.06
C GLU A 223 -10.81 3.74 -17.62
N SER A 224 -10.27 4.50 -16.67
CA SER A 224 -10.54 4.33 -15.23
C SER A 224 -12.00 4.69 -14.92
N ALA A 225 -12.49 5.82 -15.46
CA ALA A 225 -13.88 6.24 -15.29
C ALA A 225 -14.88 5.18 -15.79
N ARG A 226 -14.63 4.55 -16.94
CA ARG A 226 -15.49 3.47 -17.46
C ARG A 226 -15.55 2.27 -16.52
N VAL A 227 -14.42 1.87 -15.94
CA VAL A 227 -14.41 0.77 -14.96
C VAL A 227 -15.19 1.16 -13.71
N ILE A 228 -14.99 2.37 -13.18
CA ILE A 228 -15.69 2.87 -11.98
C ILE A 228 -17.20 2.92 -12.21
N ARG A 229 -17.66 3.50 -13.33
CA ARG A 229 -19.10 3.57 -13.65
C ARG A 229 -19.71 2.19 -13.78
N ALA A 230 -19.06 1.28 -14.49
CA ALA A 230 -19.57 -0.08 -14.68
C ALA A 230 -19.74 -0.86 -13.36
N ILE A 231 -18.80 -0.74 -12.40
CA ILE A 231 -18.94 -1.41 -11.10
C ILE A 231 -20.02 -0.76 -10.23
N MET A 232 -20.20 0.57 -10.33
CA MET A 232 -21.26 1.28 -9.63
C MET A 232 -22.64 0.95 -10.18
N GLU A 233 -22.79 0.85 -11.50
CA GLU A 233 -24.01 0.38 -12.18
C GLU A 233 -24.37 -1.06 -11.79
N GLN A 234 -23.36 -1.90 -11.52
CA GLN A 234 -23.56 -3.26 -11.00
C GLN A 234 -23.95 -3.30 -9.51
N GLY A 235 -23.96 -2.15 -8.83
CA GLY A 235 -24.37 -2.03 -7.43
C GLY A 235 -23.24 -2.17 -6.41
N GLN A 236 -21.97 -2.04 -6.81
CA GLN A 236 -20.87 -1.85 -5.85
C GLN A 236 -20.75 -0.36 -5.51
N GLN A 237 -20.63 -0.03 -4.23
CA GLN A 237 -20.37 1.35 -3.82
C GLN A 237 -18.87 1.61 -3.55
N PRO A 238 -18.42 2.88 -3.61
CA PRO A 238 -17.12 3.26 -3.07
C PRO A 238 -17.04 2.97 -1.57
N ILE A 239 -15.97 2.32 -1.13
CA ILE A 239 -15.73 1.95 0.27
C ILE A 239 -14.82 2.98 0.95
N ASN A 240 -15.11 3.24 2.23
CA ASN A 240 -14.23 3.96 3.15
C ASN A 240 -14.21 3.28 4.53
N LEU A 241 -13.45 3.83 5.47
CA LEU A 241 -13.24 3.21 6.78
C LEU A 241 -14.51 3.13 7.65
N SER A 242 -15.49 4.03 7.50
CA SER A 242 -16.72 4.02 8.33
C SER A 242 -17.60 2.80 8.07
N HIS A 243 -17.51 2.18 6.89
CA HIS A 243 -18.22 0.95 6.57
C HIS A 243 -17.82 -0.26 7.45
N TYR A 244 -16.72 -0.15 8.20
CA TYR A 244 -16.22 -1.18 9.10
C TYR A 244 -16.33 -0.81 10.58
N GLU A 245 -16.89 0.36 10.92
CA GLU A 245 -16.83 0.91 12.27
C GLU A 245 -17.41 -0.03 13.33
N GLN A 246 -18.57 -0.66 13.04
CA GLN A 246 -19.19 -1.61 13.95
C GLN A 246 -18.34 -2.87 14.13
N ILE A 247 -17.75 -3.39 13.04
CA ILE A 247 -16.89 -4.57 13.07
C ILE A 247 -15.62 -4.28 13.87
N ILE A 248 -14.97 -3.15 13.60
CA ILE A 248 -13.78 -2.69 14.29
C ILE A 248 -14.04 -2.52 15.79
N LEU A 249 -15.11 -1.81 16.16
CA LEU A 249 -15.47 -1.61 17.56
C LEU A 249 -15.79 -2.94 18.24
N ALA A 250 -16.52 -3.84 17.58
CA ALA A 250 -16.82 -5.16 18.11
C ALA A 250 -15.55 -5.99 18.36
N ILE A 251 -14.59 -5.99 17.42
CA ILE A 251 -13.31 -6.71 17.55
C ILE A 251 -12.50 -6.15 18.72
N ILE A 252 -12.32 -4.84 18.82
CA ILE A 252 -11.53 -4.22 19.89
C ILE A 252 -12.20 -4.41 21.25
N ARG A 253 -13.53 -4.27 21.34
CA ARG A 253 -14.29 -4.45 22.60
C ARG A 253 -14.29 -5.89 23.08
N GLN A 254 -14.22 -6.88 22.19
CA GLN A 254 -14.13 -8.30 22.58
C GLN A 254 -12.70 -8.76 22.83
N SER A 255 -11.70 -8.14 22.18
CA SER A 255 -10.30 -8.55 22.30
C SER A 255 -9.74 -8.29 23.71
N PRO A 256 -9.21 -9.30 24.39
CA PRO A 256 -8.42 -9.11 25.60
C PRO A 256 -7.25 -8.14 25.37
N VAL A 257 -6.81 -7.44 26.42
CA VAL A 257 -5.74 -6.42 26.32
C VAL A 257 -4.43 -7.02 25.80
N ASN A 258 -4.10 -8.26 26.20
CA ASN A 258 -2.92 -8.97 25.70
C ASN A 258 -3.01 -9.29 24.19
N THR A 259 -4.20 -9.54 23.65
CA THR A 259 -4.41 -9.68 22.20
C THR A 259 -4.18 -8.36 21.47
N LEU A 260 -4.58 -7.24 22.06
CA LEU A 260 -4.30 -5.92 21.50
C LEU A 260 -2.80 -5.59 21.60
N ALA A 261 -2.14 -5.95 22.71
CA ALA A 261 -0.71 -5.69 22.93
C ALA A 261 0.21 -6.34 21.88
N VAL A 262 -0.23 -7.44 21.24
CA VAL A 262 0.53 -8.13 20.20
C VAL A 262 0.25 -7.59 18.78
N LEU A 263 -0.55 -6.55 18.62
CA LEU A 263 -0.71 -5.89 17.33
C LEU A 263 0.59 -5.17 16.92
N PRO A 264 0.87 -5.04 15.61
CA PRO A 264 2.02 -4.26 15.15
C PRO A 264 1.92 -2.80 15.60
N ASP A 265 3.06 -2.14 15.73
CA ASP A 265 3.17 -0.72 16.09
C ASP A 265 2.58 -0.30 17.46
N ILE A 266 2.01 -1.21 18.26
CA ILE A 266 1.57 -0.95 19.64
C ILE A 266 2.75 -1.04 20.61
N SER A 267 2.83 -0.07 21.52
CA SER A 267 3.82 0.01 22.60
C SER A 267 3.32 0.98 23.68
N GLU A 268 3.97 0.96 24.85
CA GLU A 268 3.81 2.00 25.89
C GLU A 268 2.36 2.18 26.38
N GLY A 269 1.60 1.09 26.51
CA GLY A 269 0.24 1.13 27.06
C GLY A 269 -0.83 1.60 26.06
N LEU A 270 -0.49 1.77 24.78
CA LEU A 270 -1.47 2.13 23.74
C LEU A 270 -2.61 1.10 23.65
N GLU A 271 -2.36 -0.17 23.93
CA GLU A 271 -3.37 -1.23 24.02
C GLU A 271 -4.47 -0.91 25.04
N ASN A 272 -4.11 -0.34 26.19
CA ASN A 272 -5.06 0.06 27.22
C ASN A 272 -5.89 1.25 26.75
N LYS A 273 -5.22 2.25 26.14
CA LYS A 273 -5.90 3.41 25.58
C LYS A 273 -6.84 3.01 24.44
N LEU A 274 -6.44 2.08 23.58
CA LEU A 274 -7.27 1.52 22.51
C LEU A 274 -8.52 0.86 23.04
N LYS A 275 -8.38 0.07 24.11
CA LYS A 275 -9.52 -0.58 24.78
C LYS A 275 -10.51 0.45 25.33
N THR A 276 -10.03 1.43 26.10
CA THR A 276 -10.87 2.47 26.70
C THR A 276 -11.50 3.37 25.63
N ALA A 277 -10.73 3.77 24.62
CA ALA A 277 -11.25 4.60 23.53
C ALA A 277 -12.36 3.89 22.75
N ALA A 278 -12.25 2.59 22.49
CA ALA A 278 -13.29 1.82 21.82
C ALA A 278 -14.59 1.71 22.65
N LEU A 279 -14.50 1.72 23.97
CA LEU A 279 -15.69 1.77 24.85
C LEU A 279 -16.36 3.15 24.82
N ALA A 280 -15.57 4.21 24.70
CA ALA A 280 -16.06 5.60 24.71
C ALA A 280 -16.51 6.14 23.34
N SER A 281 -16.30 5.40 22.25
CA SER A 281 -16.54 5.87 20.88
C SER A 281 -17.71 5.15 20.21
N GLY A 282 -18.57 5.89 19.51
CA GLY A 282 -19.67 5.37 18.69
C GLY A 282 -19.32 5.14 17.22
N ASN A 283 -18.25 5.77 16.72
CA ASN A 283 -17.79 5.67 15.33
C ASN A 283 -16.26 5.73 15.22
N ILE A 284 -15.73 5.55 14.01
CA ILE A 284 -14.28 5.54 13.75
C ILE A 284 -13.60 6.90 13.98
N GLU A 285 -14.27 8.01 13.70
CA GLU A 285 -13.67 9.34 13.90
C GLU A 285 -13.52 9.66 15.38
N GLU A 286 -14.52 9.33 16.19
CA GLU A 286 -14.44 9.43 17.66
C GLU A 286 -13.33 8.52 18.20
N LEU A 287 -13.21 7.29 17.69
CA LEU A 287 -12.15 6.36 18.09
C LEU A 287 -10.77 6.94 17.80
N LEU A 288 -10.52 7.41 16.58
CA LEU A 288 -9.24 7.99 16.16
C LEU A 288 -8.92 9.28 16.95
N THR A 289 -9.93 10.10 17.22
CA THR A 289 -9.79 11.35 17.98
C THR A 289 -9.44 11.06 19.44
N THR A 290 -10.13 10.12 20.07
CA THR A 290 -9.88 9.70 21.45
C THR A 290 -8.51 9.02 21.59
N LEU A 291 -8.12 8.21 20.61
CA LEU A 291 -6.81 7.55 20.56
C LEU A 291 -5.65 8.54 20.38
N LYS A 292 -5.89 9.69 19.75
CA LYS A 292 -4.85 10.66 19.37
C LYS A 292 -3.89 10.95 20.53
N VAL A 293 -2.60 10.79 20.25
CA VAL A 293 -1.49 11.14 21.14
C VAL A 293 -0.36 11.72 20.28
N LYS A 294 0.46 12.60 20.84
CA LYS A 294 1.53 13.31 20.11
C LYS A 294 2.49 12.36 19.36
N ARG A 295 2.80 11.21 19.96
CA ARG A 295 3.73 10.20 19.44
C ARG A 295 3.21 9.44 18.21
N TYR A 296 1.89 9.33 18.03
CA TYR A 296 1.28 8.50 16.99
C TYR A 296 0.57 9.36 15.95
N SER A 297 1.00 9.25 14.69
CA SER A 297 0.28 9.87 13.58
C SER A 297 -1.09 9.21 13.39
N ARG A 298 -2.05 9.96 12.83
CA ARG A 298 -3.37 9.43 12.47
C ARG A 298 -3.26 8.18 11.57
N THR A 299 -2.38 8.21 10.58
CA THR A 299 -2.13 7.05 9.69
C THR A 299 -1.58 5.83 10.42
N ARG A 300 -0.76 6.01 11.47
CA ARG A 300 -0.29 4.90 12.30
C ARG A 300 -1.42 4.28 13.10
N LEU A 301 -2.30 5.09 13.68
CA LEU A 301 -3.50 4.61 14.38
C LEU A 301 -4.46 3.88 13.44
N GLN A 302 -4.68 4.41 12.24
CA GLN A 302 -5.48 3.77 11.19
C GLN A 302 -4.91 2.40 10.80
N ARG A 303 -3.57 2.27 10.63
CA ARG A 303 -2.94 0.97 10.37
C ARG A 303 -3.15 -0.03 11.51
N ILE A 304 -3.00 0.39 12.76
CA ILE A 304 -3.25 -0.46 13.94
C ILE A 304 -4.69 -0.98 13.93
N ILE A 305 -5.66 -0.11 13.62
CA ILE A 305 -7.07 -0.48 13.50
C ILE A 305 -7.30 -1.51 12.39
N ILE A 306 -6.71 -1.31 11.20
CA ILE A 306 -6.83 -2.29 10.11
C ILE A 306 -6.11 -3.60 10.45
N GLN A 307 -4.94 -3.56 11.08
CA GLN A 307 -4.23 -4.77 11.50
C GLN A 307 -5.03 -5.55 12.55
N SER A 308 -5.74 -4.85 13.46
CA SER A 308 -6.70 -5.47 14.38
C SER A 308 -7.87 -6.10 13.65
N LEU A 309 -8.46 -5.40 12.69
CA LEU A 309 -9.55 -5.90 11.84
C LEU A 309 -9.14 -7.17 11.07
N LEU A 310 -7.87 -7.26 10.66
CA LEU A 310 -7.33 -8.39 9.89
C LEU A 310 -6.69 -9.48 10.75
N GLY A 311 -6.63 -9.31 12.08
CA GLY A 311 -5.96 -10.27 12.98
C GLY A 311 -4.45 -10.41 12.74
N ILE A 312 -3.80 -9.38 12.18
CA ILE A 312 -2.36 -9.41 11.89
C ILE A 312 -1.60 -9.11 13.19
N THR A 313 -0.68 -9.99 13.57
CA THR A 313 0.13 -9.84 14.80
C THR A 313 1.54 -9.34 14.51
N LYS A 314 2.17 -8.76 15.52
CA LYS A 314 3.58 -8.34 15.51
C LYS A 314 4.50 -9.50 15.14
N LEU A 315 4.32 -10.68 15.75
CA LEU A 315 5.12 -11.87 15.46
C LEU A 315 5.03 -12.27 13.99
N THR A 316 3.80 -12.33 13.45
CA THR A 316 3.55 -12.63 12.03
C THR A 316 4.31 -11.68 11.12
N THR A 317 4.22 -10.37 11.40
CA THR A 317 4.94 -9.39 10.59
C THR A 317 6.45 -9.47 10.72
N GLN A 318 6.99 -9.68 11.93
CA GLN A 318 8.44 -9.83 12.15
C GLN A 318 9.00 -11.04 11.41
N GLN A 319 8.26 -12.14 11.36
CA GLN A 319 8.63 -13.30 10.57
C GLN A 319 8.71 -12.97 9.08
N PHE A 320 7.72 -12.26 8.54
CA PHE A 320 7.70 -11.88 7.12
C PHE A 320 8.65 -10.73 6.77
N ASP A 321 9.07 -9.92 7.74
CA ASP A 321 10.12 -8.92 7.56
C ASP A 321 11.46 -9.61 7.20
N ILE A 322 11.72 -10.79 7.78
CA ILE A 322 12.88 -11.62 7.46
C ILE A 322 12.72 -12.25 6.06
N THR A 323 11.65 -13.01 5.83
CA THR A 323 11.49 -13.80 4.59
C THR A 323 11.21 -12.94 3.36
N GLY A 324 10.52 -11.82 3.54
CA GLY A 324 9.97 -11.01 2.44
C GLY A 324 8.76 -11.65 1.79
N PRO A 325 8.30 -11.08 0.65
CA PRO A 325 7.27 -11.68 -0.18
C PRO A 325 7.65 -13.10 -0.60
N LEU A 326 6.68 -14.02 -0.53
CA LEU A 326 6.89 -15.44 -0.80
C LEU A 326 6.30 -15.89 -2.15
N TYR A 327 5.65 -14.99 -2.87
CA TYR A 327 5.02 -15.27 -4.16
C TYR A 327 4.86 -14.01 -5.01
N ILE A 328 4.60 -14.23 -6.30
CA ILE A 328 4.23 -13.21 -7.28
C ILE A 328 2.74 -13.41 -7.62
N ARG A 329 1.87 -12.65 -6.95
CA ARG A 329 0.41 -12.75 -7.13
C ARG A 329 -0.04 -11.86 -8.28
N VAL A 330 -0.50 -12.45 -9.38
CA VAL A 330 -0.92 -11.71 -10.58
C VAL A 330 -2.36 -11.21 -10.44
N LEU A 331 -2.57 -9.90 -10.59
CA LEU A 331 -3.91 -9.29 -10.53
C LEU A 331 -4.51 -9.04 -11.92
N ALA A 332 -3.76 -8.38 -12.80
CA ALA A 332 -4.22 -8.10 -14.16
C ALA A 332 -3.03 -7.93 -15.11
N PHE A 333 -3.24 -8.21 -16.39
CA PHE A 333 -2.21 -8.03 -17.42
C PHE A 333 -2.80 -7.86 -18.82
N ASN A 334 -2.08 -7.16 -19.70
CA ASN A 334 -2.39 -7.05 -21.13
C ASN A 334 -1.53 -7.99 -21.99
N ASN A 335 -1.46 -7.78 -23.31
CA ASN A 335 -0.62 -8.62 -24.19
C ASN A 335 0.87 -8.50 -23.84
N ASN A 336 1.35 -7.29 -23.57
CA ASN A 336 2.71 -7.07 -23.08
C ASN A 336 2.95 -7.79 -21.75
N GLY A 337 2.02 -7.68 -20.80
CA GLY A 337 2.09 -8.36 -19.51
C GLY A 337 2.08 -9.88 -19.63
N ARG A 338 1.35 -10.44 -20.61
CA ARG A 338 1.39 -11.87 -20.94
C ARG A 338 2.78 -12.31 -21.37
N GLU A 339 3.43 -11.54 -22.25
CA GLU A 339 4.80 -11.82 -22.67
C GLU A 339 5.78 -11.68 -21.50
N MET A 340 5.60 -10.67 -20.65
CA MET A 340 6.38 -10.50 -19.43
C MET A 340 6.24 -11.71 -18.50
N LEU A 341 5.03 -12.25 -18.31
CA LEU A 341 4.83 -13.43 -17.47
C LEU A 341 5.56 -14.67 -17.99
N ARG A 342 5.65 -14.86 -19.31
CA ARG A 342 6.48 -15.94 -19.91
C ARG A 342 7.96 -15.76 -19.59
N ARG A 343 8.45 -14.52 -19.58
CA ARG A 343 9.84 -14.25 -19.22
C ARG A 343 10.05 -14.43 -17.71
N ILE A 344 9.14 -13.93 -16.88
CA ILE A 344 9.19 -14.03 -15.42
C ILE A 344 9.20 -15.50 -14.99
N SER A 345 8.47 -16.40 -15.66
CA SER A 345 8.51 -17.83 -15.32
C SER A 345 9.88 -18.49 -15.50
N LEU A 346 10.80 -17.84 -16.25
CA LEU A 346 12.17 -18.32 -16.46
C LEU A 346 13.19 -17.61 -15.55
N THR A 347 12.86 -16.43 -15.03
CA THR A 347 13.81 -15.57 -14.29
C THR A 347 13.44 -15.32 -12.84
N ALA A 348 12.21 -15.63 -12.44
CA ALA A 348 11.73 -15.33 -11.10
C ALA A 348 12.30 -16.26 -10.05
N SER A 349 12.58 -15.71 -8.87
CA SER A 349 13.00 -16.48 -7.69
C SER A 349 11.84 -16.88 -6.78
N LEU A 350 10.61 -16.43 -7.09
CA LEU A 350 9.39 -16.72 -6.34
C LEU A 350 8.34 -17.42 -7.23
N PRO A 351 7.47 -18.26 -6.66
CA PRO A 351 6.38 -18.88 -7.40
C PRO A 351 5.37 -17.84 -7.89
N ILE A 352 4.89 -18.00 -9.13
CA ILE A 352 3.85 -17.15 -9.73
C ILE A 352 2.48 -17.73 -9.43
N ILE A 353 1.62 -16.95 -8.77
CA ILE A 353 0.26 -17.33 -8.43
C ILE A 353 -0.71 -16.61 -9.38
N THR A 354 -1.26 -17.37 -10.34
CA THR A 354 -2.38 -16.96 -11.21
C THR A 354 -3.71 -17.55 -10.77
N LYS A 355 -3.69 -18.76 -10.19
CA LYS A 355 -4.81 -19.43 -9.56
C LYS A 355 -4.47 -19.73 -8.10
N THR A 356 -5.20 -19.11 -7.17
CA THR A 356 -5.00 -19.29 -5.72
C THR A 356 -5.11 -20.75 -5.31
N THR A 357 -6.08 -21.47 -5.86
CA THR A 357 -6.45 -22.85 -5.49
C THR A 357 -5.34 -23.88 -5.70
N HIS A 358 -4.32 -23.56 -6.50
CA HIS A 358 -3.15 -24.42 -6.65
C HIS A 358 -2.21 -24.39 -5.42
N TYR A 359 -2.28 -23.32 -4.62
CA TYR A 359 -1.43 -23.11 -3.45
C TYR A 359 -2.23 -23.14 -2.15
N LEU A 360 -3.44 -22.60 -2.17
CA LEU A 360 -4.33 -22.55 -1.02
C LEU A 360 -5.79 -22.59 -1.50
N ASN A 361 -6.62 -23.41 -0.84
CA ASN A 361 -8.06 -23.43 -1.04
C ASN A 361 -8.79 -23.07 0.26
N SER A 362 -10.11 -22.81 0.17
CA SER A 362 -10.92 -22.37 1.30
C SER A 362 -10.91 -23.35 2.47
N ASN A 363 -10.89 -24.66 2.18
CA ASN A 363 -10.87 -25.67 3.23
C ASN A 363 -9.52 -25.63 3.95
N LYS A 364 -8.41 -25.69 3.21
CA LYS A 364 -7.06 -25.71 3.78
C LYS A 364 -6.73 -24.45 4.58
N ARG A 365 -7.26 -23.28 4.21
CA ARG A 365 -6.98 -22.00 4.88
C ARG A 365 -7.18 -22.04 6.39
N ASP A 366 -8.16 -22.82 6.86
CA ASP A 366 -8.56 -22.84 8.26
C ASP A 366 -7.99 -24.06 9.04
N TYR A 367 -7.19 -24.92 8.39
CA TYR A 367 -6.55 -26.07 9.02
C TYR A 367 -5.02 -25.91 9.09
N HIS A 368 -4.46 -26.12 10.28
CA HIS A 368 -3.03 -26.06 10.54
C HIS A 368 -2.36 -27.45 10.46
N PRO A 369 -1.05 -27.52 10.15
CA PRO A 369 -0.14 -26.40 9.90
C PRO A 369 -0.18 -25.89 8.45
N LEU A 370 -0.01 -24.57 8.28
CA LEU A 370 0.23 -23.91 6.98
C LEU A 370 1.73 -23.66 6.80
N SER A 371 2.24 -23.81 5.58
CA SER A 371 3.58 -23.30 5.24
C SER A 371 3.64 -21.77 5.34
N GLN A 372 4.84 -21.17 5.32
CA GLN A 372 4.99 -19.71 5.36
C GLN A 372 4.29 -19.01 4.19
N LEU A 373 4.38 -19.59 2.99
CA LEU A 373 3.71 -19.10 1.78
C LEU A 373 2.19 -19.14 1.97
N GLU A 374 1.67 -20.29 2.41
CA GLU A 374 0.24 -20.47 2.63
C GLU A 374 -0.30 -19.56 3.74
N THR A 375 0.49 -19.31 4.79
CA THR A 375 0.14 -18.38 5.87
C THR A 375 0.02 -16.96 5.34
N MET A 376 0.99 -16.48 4.55
CA MET A 376 0.92 -15.15 3.94
C MET A 376 -0.29 -15.04 2.99
N LEU A 377 -0.53 -16.07 2.18
CA LEU A 377 -1.66 -16.11 1.25
C LEU A 377 -3.01 -16.22 1.99
N ALA A 378 -3.06 -16.92 3.12
CA ALA A 378 -4.25 -17.00 3.96
C ALA A 378 -4.63 -15.61 4.50
N ILE A 379 -3.65 -14.81 4.93
CA ILE A 379 -3.87 -13.44 5.40
C ILE A 379 -4.39 -12.55 4.25
N ASP A 380 -3.79 -12.65 3.05
CA ASP A 380 -4.25 -11.88 1.87
C ASP A 380 -5.70 -12.24 1.48
N THR A 381 -6.02 -13.54 1.44
CA THR A 381 -7.39 -13.97 1.09
C THR A 381 -8.41 -13.63 2.16
N ALA A 382 -8.04 -13.72 3.45
CA ALA A 382 -8.88 -13.26 4.55
C ALA A 382 -9.13 -11.75 4.47
N ALA A 383 -8.10 -10.96 4.13
CA ALA A 383 -8.26 -9.52 3.93
C ALA A 383 -9.26 -9.19 2.81
N THR A 384 -9.28 -9.96 1.71
CA THR A 384 -10.32 -9.81 0.68
C THR A 384 -11.72 -10.15 1.19
N ASP A 385 -11.85 -11.21 2.00
CA ASP A 385 -13.15 -11.60 2.56
C ASP A 385 -13.68 -10.55 3.54
N ILE A 386 -12.82 -9.99 4.38
CA ILE A 386 -13.17 -8.89 5.28
C ILE A 386 -13.52 -7.64 4.48
N TYR A 387 -12.75 -7.30 3.43
CA TYR A 387 -13.04 -6.14 2.59
C TYR A 387 -14.44 -6.21 1.93
N ALA A 388 -14.88 -7.41 1.54
CA ALA A 388 -16.20 -7.59 0.93
C ALA A 388 -17.34 -7.12 1.86
N LEU A 389 -17.17 -7.22 3.19
CA LEU A 389 -18.18 -6.82 4.17
C LEU A 389 -18.49 -5.33 4.17
N GLY A 390 -17.58 -4.49 3.65
CA GLY A 390 -17.79 -3.05 3.51
C GLY A 390 -18.77 -2.65 2.40
N GLN A 391 -19.14 -3.57 1.52
CA GLN A 391 -20.18 -3.34 0.50
C GLN A 391 -21.57 -3.25 1.13
N ALA A 392 -22.54 -2.62 0.49
CA ALA A 392 -23.91 -2.47 0.99
C ALA A 392 -24.78 -3.57 0.39
N ASN A 393 -24.62 -3.80 -0.92
CA ASN A 393 -25.29 -4.86 -1.64
C ASN A 393 -24.78 -6.25 -1.17
N PRO A 394 -25.66 -7.11 -0.61
CA PRO A 394 -25.29 -8.43 -0.12
C PRO A 394 -24.62 -9.34 -1.15
N ALA A 395 -24.88 -9.14 -2.44
CA ALA A 395 -24.24 -9.91 -3.51
C ALA A 395 -22.71 -9.76 -3.50
N PHE A 396 -22.21 -8.57 -3.14
CA PHE A 396 -20.77 -8.27 -3.07
C PHE A 396 -20.16 -8.45 -1.68
N LYS A 397 -20.95 -8.87 -0.68
CA LYS A 397 -20.44 -9.24 0.66
C LYS A 397 -19.92 -10.68 0.76
N ARG A 398 -20.09 -11.49 -0.30
CA ARG A 398 -19.74 -12.91 -0.28
C ARG A 398 -18.22 -13.13 -0.23
N GLY A 399 -17.74 -13.82 0.80
CA GLY A 399 -16.34 -14.24 0.92
C GLY A 399 -15.94 -15.35 -0.05
N GLY A 400 -14.64 -15.61 -0.18
CA GLY A 400 -14.01 -16.60 -1.06
C GLY A 400 -13.62 -16.08 -2.44
N THR A 401 -13.59 -14.75 -2.65
CA THR A 401 -13.41 -14.15 -3.98
C THR A 401 -12.04 -14.47 -4.58
N ASP A 402 -10.97 -14.50 -3.78
CA ASP A 402 -9.64 -14.88 -4.26
C ASP A 402 -9.57 -16.32 -4.80
N PHE A 403 -10.45 -17.24 -4.36
CA PHE A 403 -10.49 -18.61 -4.86
C PHE A 403 -11.35 -18.76 -6.13
N ARG A 404 -12.21 -17.77 -6.40
CA ARG A 404 -13.16 -17.79 -7.53
C ARG A 404 -12.75 -16.90 -8.69
N ARG A 405 -11.88 -15.91 -8.44
CA ARG A 405 -11.49 -14.90 -9.43
C ARG A 405 -10.05 -15.12 -9.90
N PRO A 406 -9.84 -15.51 -11.17
CA PRO A 406 -8.50 -15.60 -11.74
C PRO A 406 -7.94 -14.21 -12.04
N ALA A 407 -6.64 -14.17 -12.34
CA ALA A 407 -6.00 -12.97 -12.90
C ALA A 407 -6.74 -12.46 -14.14
N LEU A 408 -6.93 -11.13 -14.23
CA LEU A 408 -7.64 -10.50 -15.34
C LEU A 408 -6.73 -10.34 -16.56
N PHE A 409 -7.05 -11.02 -17.65
CA PHE A 409 -6.43 -10.72 -18.94
C PHE A 409 -7.28 -9.67 -19.68
N LEU A 410 -6.65 -8.56 -20.05
CA LEU A 410 -7.28 -7.47 -20.80
C LEU A 410 -6.55 -7.33 -22.14
N SER A 411 -7.16 -7.85 -23.22
CA SER A 411 -6.58 -7.68 -24.55
C SER A 411 -6.53 -6.19 -24.90
N ASP A 412 -5.40 -5.73 -25.44
CA ASP A 412 -5.34 -4.41 -26.08
C ASP A 412 -6.41 -4.38 -27.18
N ARG A 413 -7.28 -3.37 -27.17
CA ARG A 413 -8.29 -3.16 -28.23
C ARG A 413 -7.66 -2.53 -29.45
#